data_AF-A0A9D1M0S3-F1
#
_entry.id   AF-A0A9D1M0S3-F1
#
_cell.length_a   1.000
_cell.length_b   1.000
_cell.length_c   1.000
_cell.angle_alpha   90.00
_cell.angle_beta   90.00
_cell.angle_gamma   90.00
#
_symmetry.space_group_name_H-M   'P 1'
#
loop_
_entity.id
_entity.type
_entity.pdbx_description
1 polymer ?
#
loop_
_entity_poly.entity_id
_entity_poly.type
_entity_poly.pdbx_seq_one_letter_code
_entity_poly.pdbx_strand_id
1 'polypeptide(L)'
;MKNNKVLYGIIGAVLLIVVDLIVFLSLKTYTAARWINIVGLNLSIIVLWGASIVFGKKETHFLQYAKFPIIGLYSVITFIISILFILINLQNVTVSIIVQVVLLALFIIAMSINTMANNDSIQKTGTEKVKQDDIKNMASRLEIAMQMVKDRDMYRKIENAYDAIKNAKINITGDASSIDGEIIRAIGNIENFISEQNMSGIENEVANINQYIRKRNQL
;
A
#
# COMPACT_ATOMS: atom_id res chain seq x y z
N MET A 1 -17.84 13.61 -8.70
CA MET A 1 -18.49 12.29 -8.86
C MET A 1 -19.13 11.89 -7.54
N LYS A 2 -20.47 11.91 -7.49
CA LYS A 2 -21.32 11.68 -6.31
C LYS A 2 -21.09 10.28 -5.73
N ASN A 3 -21.27 10.09 -4.42
CA ASN A 3 -21.03 8.84 -3.70
C ASN A 3 -21.89 7.67 -4.23
N ASN A 4 -21.41 6.97 -5.26
CA ASN A 4 -22.07 5.77 -5.81
C ASN A 4 -22.14 4.62 -4.78
N LYS A 5 -21.48 4.73 -3.62
CA LYS A 5 -21.50 3.71 -2.54
C LYS A 5 -22.92 3.37 -2.06
N VAL A 6 -23.85 4.34 -2.04
CA VAL A 6 -25.26 4.09 -1.67
C VAL A 6 -25.99 3.29 -2.75
N LEU A 7 -25.76 3.62 -4.03
CA LEU A 7 -26.35 2.89 -5.15
C LEU A 7 -25.82 1.45 -5.22
N TYR A 8 -24.51 1.27 -5.02
CA TYR A 8 -23.96 -0.06 -4.76
C TYR A 8 -24.76 -0.64 -3.59
N GLY A 9 -24.70 -0.07 -2.37
CA GLY A 9 -25.53 -0.41 -1.19
C GLY A 9 -26.89 -1.09 -1.49
N ILE A 10 -27.70 -0.41 -2.29
CA ILE A 10 -29.04 -0.85 -2.71
C ILE A 10 -28.99 -2.09 -3.63
N ILE A 11 -28.13 -2.12 -4.64
CA ILE A 11 -27.99 -3.26 -5.57
C ILE A 11 -27.66 -4.56 -4.81
N GLY A 12 -26.75 -4.51 -3.84
CA GLY A 12 -26.39 -5.69 -3.04
C GLY A 12 -27.53 -6.17 -2.14
N ALA A 13 -28.27 -5.24 -1.54
CA ALA A 13 -29.45 -5.57 -0.73
C ALA A 13 -30.54 -6.24 -1.58
N VAL A 14 -30.82 -5.72 -2.78
CA VAL A 14 -31.77 -6.33 -3.72
C VAL A 14 -31.32 -7.73 -4.11
N LEU A 15 -30.03 -7.94 -4.39
CA LEU A 15 -29.50 -9.25 -4.75
C LEU A 15 -29.67 -10.27 -3.62
N LEU A 16 -29.38 -9.88 -2.37
CA LEU A 16 -29.62 -10.73 -1.20
C LEU A 16 -31.10 -11.12 -1.07
N ILE A 17 -32.01 -10.15 -1.20
CA ILE A 17 -33.46 -10.42 -1.15
C ILE A 17 -33.87 -11.42 -2.24
N VAL A 18 -33.39 -11.24 -3.47
CA VAL A 18 -33.71 -12.15 -4.57
C VAL A 18 -33.20 -13.57 -4.29
N VAL A 19 -31.97 -13.70 -3.81
CA VAL A 19 -31.38 -15.00 -3.47
C VAL A 19 -32.15 -15.67 -2.33
N ASP A 20 -32.45 -14.93 -1.25
CA ASP A 20 -33.23 -15.43 -0.13
C ASP A 20 -34.63 -15.86 -0.55
N LEU A 21 -35.30 -15.10 -1.43
CA LEU A 21 -36.61 -15.49 -1.99
C LEU A 21 -36.51 -16.78 -2.80
N ILE A 22 -35.50 -16.94 -3.65
CA ILE A 22 -35.29 -18.17 -4.43
C ILE A 22 -35.09 -19.36 -3.49
N VAL A 23 -34.24 -19.21 -2.47
CA VAL A 23 -33.98 -20.26 -1.49
C VAL A 23 -35.25 -20.58 -0.70
N PHE A 24 -35.96 -19.57 -0.20
CA PHE A 24 -37.16 -19.77 0.59
C PHE A 24 -38.29 -20.45 -0.19
N LEU A 25 -38.51 -20.06 -1.45
CA LEU A 25 -39.51 -20.68 -2.33
C LEU A 25 -39.13 -22.10 -2.78
N SER A 26 -37.85 -22.41 -2.85
CA SER A 26 -37.37 -23.73 -3.26
C SER A 26 -37.43 -24.77 -2.13
N LEU A 27 -37.54 -24.34 -0.88
CA LEU A 27 -37.46 -25.21 0.30
C LEU A 27 -38.85 -25.63 0.79
N LYS A 28 -39.05 -26.94 0.97
CA LYS A 28 -40.29 -27.51 1.55
C LYS A 28 -40.20 -27.76 3.06
N THR A 29 -38.99 -27.75 3.62
CA THR A 29 -38.74 -28.04 5.05
C THR A 29 -37.65 -27.13 5.60
N TYR A 30 -37.84 -26.60 6.80
CA TYR A 30 -36.91 -25.65 7.42
C TYR A 30 -36.28 -26.28 8.67
N THR A 31 -35.04 -26.76 8.54
CA THR A 31 -34.24 -27.29 9.65
C THR A 31 -33.26 -26.23 10.15
N ALA A 32 -32.83 -26.33 11.40
CA ALA A 32 -31.81 -25.42 11.95
C ALA A 32 -30.50 -25.44 11.15
N ALA A 33 -30.11 -26.61 10.65
CA ALA A 33 -28.94 -26.78 9.79
C ALA A 33 -29.07 -26.00 8.47
N ARG A 34 -30.26 -25.99 7.85
CA ARG A 34 -30.51 -25.16 6.65
C ARG A 34 -30.39 -23.68 6.93
N TRP A 35 -30.93 -23.19 8.05
CA TRP A 35 -30.78 -21.79 8.45
C TRP A 35 -29.32 -21.37 8.59
N ILE A 36 -28.48 -22.21 9.22
CA ILE A 36 -27.04 -21.93 9.34
C ILE A 36 -26.37 -21.81 7.96
N ASN A 37 -26.75 -22.66 7.01
CA ASN A 37 -26.20 -22.59 5.66
C ASN A 37 -26.74 -21.41 4.85
N ILE A 38 -27.98 -20.96 5.08
CA ILE A 38 -28.50 -19.70 4.53
C ILE A 38 -27.68 -18.51 5.06
N VAL A 39 -27.38 -18.49 6.36
CA VAL A 39 -26.50 -17.46 6.94
C VAL A 39 -25.11 -17.49 6.31
N GLY A 40 -24.51 -18.67 6.14
CA GLY A 40 -23.22 -18.82 5.46
C GLY A 40 -23.25 -18.34 4.01
N LEU A 41 -24.31 -18.66 3.29
CA LEU A 41 -24.55 -18.21 1.91
C LEU A 41 -24.63 -16.69 1.84
N ASN A 42 -25.44 -16.06 2.69
CA ASN A 42 -25.56 -14.61 2.73
C ASN A 42 -24.26 -13.93 3.16
N LEU A 43 -23.53 -14.51 4.10
CA LEU A 43 -22.22 -14.00 4.52
C LEU A 43 -21.22 -13.99 3.36
N SER A 44 -21.21 -15.03 2.53
CA SER A 44 -20.35 -15.10 1.34
C SER A 44 -20.65 -13.98 0.33
N ILE A 45 -21.93 -13.68 0.11
CA ILE A 45 -22.37 -12.60 -0.79
C ILE A 45 -22.00 -11.24 -0.19
N ILE A 46 -22.29 -11.02 1.09
CA ILE A 46 -21.99 -9.77 1.79
C ILE A 46 -20.50 -9.48 1.78
N VAL A 47 -19.65 -10.49 2.03
CA VAL A 47 -18.19 -10.33 2.06
C VAL A 47 -17.64 -9.99 0.66
N LEU A 48 -18.04 -10.75 -0.36
CA LEU A 48 -17.63 -10.48 -1.75
C LEU A 48 -18.03 -9.08 -2.20
N TRP A 49 -19.25 -8.71 -1.85
CA TRP A 49 -19.86 -7.51 -2.36
C TRP A 49 -19.42 -6.27 -1.57
N GLY A 50 -19.32 -6.39 -0.24
CA GLY A 50 -18.75 -5.38 0.65
C GLY A 50 -17.31 -5.04 0.28
N ALA A 51 -16.53 -6.02 -0.21
CA ALA A 51 -15.18 -5.79 -0.70
C ALA A 51 -15.12 -4.73 -1.82
N SER A 52 -16.08 -4.73 -2.74
CA SER A 52 -16.15 -3.73 -3.83
C SER A 52 -16.39 -2.31 -3.31
N ILE A 53 -17.10 -2.16 -2.19
CA ILE A 53 -17.40 -0.86 -1.56
C ILE A 53 -16.23 -0.37 -0.72
N VAL A 54 -15.59 -1.29 0.02
CA VAL A 54 -14.50 -0.99 0.96
C VAL A 54 -13.19 -0.74 0.22
N PHE A 55 -12.87 -1.54 -0.80
CA PHE A 55 -11.60 -1.48 -1.54
C PHE A 55 -11.70 -0.76 -2.90
N GLY A 56 -12.84 -0.11 -3.18
CA GLY A 56 -13.23 0.37 -4.51
C GLY A 56 -12.54 1.61 -5.08
N LYS A 57 -11.37 2.06 -4.59
CA LYS A 57 -10.63 3.15 -5.26
C LYS A 57 -9.11 3.00 -5.18
N LYS A 58 -8.49 3.05 -6.37
CA LYS A 58 -7.12 3.47 -6.70
C LYS A 58 -6.15 3.51 -5.51
N GLU A 59 -5.57 2.37 -5.16
CA GLU A 59 -4.35 2.39 -4.34
C GLU A 59 -3.24 1.64 -5.06
N THR A 60 -2.13 2.36 -5.25
CA THR A 60 -0.97 2.04 -6.08
C THR A 60 -0.07 0.95 -5.50
N HIS A 61 -0.56 0.17 -4.53
CA HIS A 61 0.26 -0.76 -3.76
C HIS A 61 -0.03 -2.21 -4.16
N PHE A 62 1.00 -2.89 -4.66
CA PHE A 62 0.98 -4.26 -5.20
C PHE A 62 0.31 -5.28 -4.26
N LEU A 63 0.45 -5.12 -2.94
CA LEU A 63 -0.08 -6.06 -1.93
C LEU A 63 -1.57 -5.89 -1.61
N GLN A 64 -2.20 -4.78 -1.98
CA GLN A 64 -3.65 -4.63 -1.84
C GLN A 64 -4.42 -5.46 -2.87
N TYR A 65 -3.80 -5.80 -4.00
CA TYR A 65 -4.38 -6.69 -5.02
C TYR A 65 -4.56 -8.13 -4.51
N ALA A 66 -3.78 -8.56 -3.51
CA ALA A 66 -3.90 -9.91 -2.93
C ALA A 66 -5.15 -10.09 -2.05
N LYS A 67 -5.83 -9.00 -1.65
CA LYS A 67 -7.09 -9.07 -0.88
C LYS A 67 -8.25 -9.61 -1.72
N PHE A 68 -8.33 -9.22 -2.99
CA PHE A 68 -9.42 -9.63 -3.89
C PHE A 68 -9.47 -11.15 -4.11
N PRO A 69 -8.35 -11.85 -4.42
CA PRO A 69 -8.33 -13.31 -4.51
C PRO A 69 -8.72 -14.02 -3.21
N ILE A 70 -8.26 -13.54 -2.04
CA ILE A 70 -8.61 -14.14 -0.74
C ILE A 70 -10.11 -14.05 -0.48
N ILE A 71 -10.68 -12.85 -0.68
CA ILE A 71 -12.11 -12.60 -0.54
C ILE A 71 -12.92 -13.42 -1.55
N GLY A 72 -12.48 -13.44 -2.81
CA GLY A 72 -13.13 -14.20 -3.88
C GLY A 72 -13.14 -15.70 -3.58
N LEU A 73 -12.01 -16.26 -3.16
CA LEU A 73 -11.88 -17.69 -2.83
C LEU A 73 -12.78 -18.08 -1.67
N TYR A 74 -12.75 -17.32 -0.56
CA TYR A 74 -13.65 -17.55 0.57
C TYR A 74 -15.12 -17.49 0.15
N SER A 75 -15.49 -16.46 -0.61
CA SER A 75 -16.87 -16.22 -1.00
C SER A 75 -17.38 -17.33 -1.93
N VAL A 76 -16.61 -17.71 -2.94
CA VAL A 76 -16.99 -18.78 -3.89
C VAL A 76 -17.09 -20.13 -3.19
N ILE A 77 -16.11 -20.52 -2.37
CA ILE A 77 -16.13 -21.79 -1.65
C ILE A 77 -17.31 -21.85 -0.67
N THR A 78 -17.49 -20.79 0.13
CA THR A 78 -18.58 -20.74 1.12
C THR A 78 -19.95 -20.74 0.45
N PHE A 79 -20.09 -20.03 -0.68
CA PHE A 79 -21.31 -20.01 -1.48
C PHE A 79 -21.65 -21.42 -2.00
N ILE A 80 -20.69 -22.11 -2.63
CA ILE A 80 -20.88 -23.45 -3.17
C ILE A 80 -21.24 -24.45 -2.07
N ILE A 81 -20.47 -24.48 -0.97
CA ILE A 81 -20.71 -25.40 0.15
C ILE A 81 -22.08 -25.15 0.78
N SER A 82 -22.45 -23.89 0.97
CA SER A 82 -23.74 -23.53 1.57
C SER A 82 -24.91 -23.98 0.68
N ILE A 83 -24.82 -23.77 -0.64
CA ILE A 83 -25.83 -24.29 -1.59
C ILE A 83 -25.90 -25.81 -1.53
N LEU A 84 -24.75 -26.49 -1.58
CA LEU A 84 -24.70 -27.96 -1.51
C LEU A 84 -25.39 -28.49 -0.25
N PHE A 85 -25.10 -27.91 0.92
CA PHE A 85 -25.69 -28.33 2.19
C PHE A 85 -27.20 -28.08 2.25
N ILE A 86 -27.67 -27.00 1.63
CA ILE A 86 -29.11 -26.70 1.48
C ILE A 86 -29.79 -27.75 0.57
N LEU A 87 -29.19 -28.05 -0.58
CA LEU A 87 -29.72 -28.98 -1.58
C LEU A 87 -29.77 -30.43 -1.07
N ILE A 88 -28.71 -30.92 -0.43
CA ILE A 88 -28.68 -32.28 0.13
C ILE A 88 -29.55 -32.43 1.39
N ASN A 89 -30.17 -31.34 1.86
CA ASN A 89 -30.96 -31.30 3.08
C ASN A 89 -30.19 -31.84 4.30
N LEU A 90 -28.97 -31.33 4.52
CA LEU A 90 -28.16 -31.76 5.65
C LEU A 90 -28.91 -31.47 6.95
N GLN A 91 -29.27 -32.51 7.70
CA GLN A 91 -30.00 -32.36 8.98
C GLN A 91 -29.05 -32.11 10.16
N ASN A 92 -27.77 -32.47 10.01
CA ASN A 92 -26.79 -32.34 11.07
C ASN A 92 -26.34 -30.88 11.25
N VAL A 93 -26.87 -30.26 12.30
CA VAL A 93 -26.58 -28.89 12.72
C VAL A 93 -25.10 -28.73 13.04
N THR A 94 -24.51 -29.66 13.79
CA THR A 94 -23.12 -29.61 14.24
C THR A 94 -22.15 -29.55 13.06
N VAL A 95 -22.36 -30.38 12.03
CA VAL A 95 -21.54 -30.36 10.82
C VAL A 95 -21.65 -29.03 10.09
N SER A 96 -22.86 -28.47 9.99
CA SER A 96 -23.07 -27.16 9.35
C SER A 96 -22.33 -26.05 10.10
N ILE A 97 -22.40 -26.02 11.44
CA ILE A 97 -21.68 -25.03 12.25
C ILE A 97 -20.17 -25.16 12.07
N ILE A 98 -19.64 -26.39 12.22
CA ILE A 98 -18.19 -26.63 12.13
C ILE A 98 -17.64 -26.13 10.79
N VAL A 99 -18.29 -26.50 9.68
CA VAL A 99 -17.83 -26.10 8.34
C VAL A 99 -17.87 -24.59 8.15
N GLN A 100 -18.96 -23.93 8.51
CA GLN A 100 -19.10 -22.48 8.35
C GLN A 100 -18.11 -21.71 9.22
N VAL A 101 -17.91 -22.14 10.47
CA VAL A 101 -16.95 -21.52 11.40
C VAL A 101 -15.51 -21.72 10.94
N VAL A 102 -15.15 -22.92 10.46
CA VAL A 102 -13.79 -23.19 9.96
C VAL A 102 -13.49 -22.34 8.72
N LEU A 103 -14.41 -22.25 7.77
CA LEU A 103 -14.24 -21.40 6.58
C LEU A 103 -14.05 -19.93 6.96
N LEU A 104 -14.86 -19.44 7.89
CA LEU A 104 -14.73 -18.06 8.39
C LEU A 104 -13.40 -17.82 9.12
N ALA A 105 -12.97 -18.76 9.95
CA ALA A 105 -11.70 -18.65 10.68
C ALA A 105 -10.50 -18.62 9.73
N LEU A 106 -10.47 -19.50 8.73
CA LEU A 106 -9.43 -19.51 7.70
C LEU A 106 -9.39 -18.19 6.92
N PHE A 107 -10.55 -17.65 6.57
CA PHE A 107 -10.65 -16.35 5.91
C PHE A 107 -10.10 -15.21 6.78
N ILE A 108 -10.48 -15.15 8.06
CA ILE A 108 -9.99 -14.12 8.99
C ILE A 108 -8.47 -14.21 9.16
N ILE A 109 -7.93 -15.41 9.33
CA ILE A 109 -6.47 -15.62 9.45
C ILE A 109 -5.76 -15.14 8.17
N ALA A 110 -6.22 -15.57 6.99
CA ALA A 110 -5.63 -15.17 5.72
C ALA A 110 -5.67 -13.65 5.50
N MET A 111 -6.80 -13.01 5.80
CA MET A 111 -6.95 -11.55 5.73
C MET A 111 -6.05 -10.82 6.73
N SER A 112 -5.87 -11.37 7.93
CA SER A 112 -5.00 -10.78 8.96
C SER A 112 -3.54 -10.82 8.52
N ILE A 113 -3.06 -11.97 8.04
CA ILE A 113 -1.69 -12.13 7.50
C ILE A 113 -1.46 -11.17 6.34
N ASN A 114 -2.40 -11.09 5.39
CA ASN A 114 -2.28 -10.17 4.26
C ASN A 114 -2.22 -8.71 4.70
N THR A 115 -3.02 -8.32 5.70
CA THR A 115 -3.04 -6.96 6.23
C THR A 115 -1.73 -6.61 6.93
N MET A 116 -1.17 -7.53 7.72
CA MET A 116 0.14 -7.36 8.36
C MET A 116 1.25 -7.17 7.30
N ALA A 117 1.33 -8.07 6.31
CA ALA A 117 2.32 -7.99 5.24
C ALA A 117 2.20 -6.70 4.40
N ASN A 118 0.97 -6.22 4.19
CA ASN A 118 0.72 -4.98 3.48
C ASN A 118 1.15 -3.75 4.29
N ASN A 119 0.93 -3.72 5.61
CA ASN A 119 1.37 -2.61 6.46
C ASN A 119 2.90 -2.47 6.48
N ASP A 120 3.63 -3.57 6.60
CA ASP A 120 5.09 -3.58 6.54
C ASP A 120 5.60 -3.02 5.19
N SER A 121 4.90 -3.38 4.11
CA SER A 121 5.26 -2.92 2.77
C SER A 121 4.91 -1.45 2.53
N ILE A 122 3.80 -0.97 3.09
CA ILE A 122 3.44 0.46 3.09
C ILE A 122 4.49 1.26 3.86
N GLN A 123 4.94 0.79 5.02
CA GLN A 123 5.95 1.49 5.80
C GLN A 123 7.30 1.59 5.08
N LYS A 124 7.72 0.50 4.41
CA LYS A 124 8.94 0.49 3.59
C LYS A 124 8.82 1.43 2.39
N THR A 125 7.76 1.31 1.60
CA THR A 125 7.53 2.17 0.42
C THR A 125 7.30 3.64 0.79
N GLY A 126 6.70 3.92 1.94
CA GLY A 126 6.56 5.27 2.48
C GLY A 126 7.91 5.88 2.82
N THR A 127 8.76 5.14 3.55
CA THR A 127 10.12 5.56 3.90
C THR A 127 10.97 5.78 2.64
N GLU A 128 10.86 4.89 1.65
CA GLU A 128 11.53 5.04 0.34
C GLU A 128 11.14 6.34 -0.36
N LYS A 129 9.84 6.65 -0.42
CA LYS A 129 9.33 7.87 -1.06
C LYS A 129 9.84 9.13 -0.37
N VAL A 130 9.80 9.19 0.96
CA VAL A 130 10.34 10.34 1.72
C VAL A 130 11.82 10.52 1.40
N LYS A 131 12.62 9.46 1.49
CA LYS A 131 14.06 9.51 1.16
C LYS A 131 14.31 9.91 -0.30
N GLN A 132 13.46 9.49 -1.23
CA GLN A 132 13.55 9.88 -2.63
C GLN A 132 13.26 11.37 -2.84
N ASP A 133 12.24 11.89 -2.16
CA ASP A 133 11.87 13.31 -2.23
C ASP A 133 12.95 14.19 -1.57
N ASP A 134 13.59 13.75 -0.49
CA ASP A 134 14.74 14.43 0.11
C ASP A 134 15.93 14.54 -0.87
N ILE A 135 16.27 13.44 -1.56
CA ILE A 135 17.32 13.45 -2.59
C ILE A 135 16.96 14.43 -3.72
N LYS A 136 15.71 14.44 -4.18
CA LYS A 136 15.25 15.38 -5.22
C LYS A 136 15.35 16.82 -4.75
N ASN A 137 15.00 17.11 -3.50
CA ASN A 137 15.09 18.44 -2.93
C ASN A 137 16.56 18.92 -2.86
N MET A 138 17.48 18.06 -2.41
CA MET A 138 18.92 18.38 -2.40
C MET A 138 19.46 18.63 -3.81
N ALA A 139 19.11 17.77 -4.78
CA ALA A 139 19.51 17.93 -6.17
C ALA A 139 18.95 19.24 -6.77
N SER A 140 17.68 19.55 -6.51
CA SER A 140 17.05 20.79 -6.99
C SER A 140 17.73 22.04 -6.43
N ARG A 141 18.15 22.03 -5.16
CA ARG A 141 18.91 23.13 -4.57
C ARG A 141 20.27 23.33 -5.22
N LEU A 142 21.00 22.24 -5.50
CA LEU A 142 22.26 22.33 -6.26
C LEU A 142 22.03 22.81 -7.69
N GLU A 143 20.92 22.42 -8.32
CA GLU A 143 20.55 22.92 -9.65
C GLU A 143 20.31 24.43 -9.67
N ILE A 144 19.64 24.95 -8.64
CA ILE A 144 19.48 26.40 -8.44
C ILE A 144 20.85 27.06 -8.22
N ALA A 145 21.71 26.47 -7.39
CA ALA A 145 23.06 26.99 -7.14
C ALA A 145 23.90 27.04 -8.43
N MET A 146 23.81 26.03 -9.32
CA MET A 146 24.46 26.06 -10.63
C MET A 146 24.04 27.26 -11.47
N GLN A 147 22.76 27.64 -11.44
CA GLN A 147 22.22 28.77 -12.20
C GLN A 147 22.69 30.13 -11.65
N MET A 148 23.11 30.20 -10.38
CA MET A 148 23.57 31.44 -9.73
C MET A 148 25.04 31.74 -10.00
N VAL A 149 25.83 30.74 -10.41
CA VAL A 149 27.27 30.88 -10.62
C VAL A 149 27.59 31.25 -12.07
N LYS A 150 28.36 32.33 -12.26
CA LYS A 150 28.81 32.78 -13.59
C LYS A 150 30.13 32.13 -14.03
N ASP A 151 30.91 31.62 -13.07
CA ASP A 151 32.19 30.98 -13.34
C ASP A 151 32.01 29.55 -13.85
N ARG A 152 32.67 29.23 -14.97
CA ARG A 152 32.49 27.94 -15.67
C ARG A 152 33.11 26.76 -14.90
N ASP A 153 34.20 27.00 -14.19
CA ASP A 153 34.88 25.95 -13.43
C ASP A 153 34.08 25.60 -12.18
N MET A 154 33.52 26.60 -11.50
CA MET A 154 32.63 26.41 -10.36
C MET A 154 31.31 25.76 -10.76
N TYR A 155 30.75 26.14 -11.92
CA TYR A 155 29.58 25.45 -12.48
C TYR A 155 29.83 23.94 -12.59
N ARG A 156 30.95 23.52 -13.21
CA ARG A 156 31.30 22.08 -13.35
C ARG A 156 31.50 21.39 -12.01
N LYS A 157 32.04 22.08 -11.00
CA LYS A 157 32.23 21.53 -9.65
C LYS A 157 30.88 21.26 -8.98
N ILE A 158 29.95 22.21 -9.03
CA ILE A 158 28.59 22.05 -8.48
C ILE A 158 27.82 20.99 -9.27
N GLU A 159 27.98 20.92 -10.60
CA GLU A 159 27.39 19.89 -11.47
C GLU A 159 27.81 18.48 -11.06
N ASN A 160 29.10 18.27 -10.74
CA ASN A 160 29.56 16.98 -10.23
C ASN A 160 28.88 16.59 -8.90
N ALA A 161 28.68 17.54 -7.99
CA ALA A 161 27.96 17.30 -6.74
C ALA A 161 26.47 17.01 -6.99
N TYR A 162 25.85 17.73 -7.92
CA TYR A 162 24.48 17.51 -8.36
C TYR A 162 24.30 16.07 -8.89
N ASP A 163 25.17 15.64 -9.80
CA ASP A 163 25.13 14.30 -10.37
C ASP A 163 25.37 13.22 -9.31
N ALA A 164 26.27 13.47 -8.35
CA ALA A 164 26.50 12.56 -7.25
C ALA A 164 25.26 12.39 -6.35
N ILE A 165 24.55 13.49 -6.03
CA ILE A 165 23.31 13.43 -5.22
C ILE A 165 22.20 12.74 -6.00
N LYS A 166 22.01 13.11 -7.27
CA LYS A 166 20.98 12.53 -8.13
C LYS A 166 21.13 11.02 -8.29
N ASN A 167 22.36 10.52 -8.30
CA ASN A 167 22.69 9.11 -8.39
C ASN A 167 22.94 8.44 -7.02
N ALA A 168 22.66 9.13 -5.90
CA ALA A 168 22.84 8.55 -4.57
C ALA A 168 21.88 7.37 -4.36
N LYS A 169 22.38 6.28 -3.76
CA LYS A 169 21.58 5.07 -3.52
C LYS A 169 20.54 5.33 -2.43
N ILE A 170 19.28 4.99 -2.66
CA ILE A 170 18.27 5.04 -1.60
C ILE A 170 18.50 3.84 -0.67
N ASN A 171 19.12 4.08 0.48
CA ASN A 171 19.26 3.05 1.50
C ASN A 171 18.10 3.14 2.50
N ILE A 172 17.38 2.04 2.68
CA ILE A 172 16.15 1.97 3.49
C ILE A 172 16.47 1.45 4.89
N THR A 173 17.54 0.65 5.04
CA THR A 173 17.90 -0.06 6.28
C THR A 173 18.88 0.71 7.16
N GLY A 174 19.71 1.58 6.57
CA GLY A 174 20.62 2.45 7.31
C GLY A 174 19.98 3.78 7.73
N ASP A 175 20.30 4.25 8.94
CA ASP A 175 20.04 5.62 9.35
C ASP A 175 21.07 6.56 8.71
N ALA A 176 20.75 7.05 7.52
CA ALA A 176 21.54 8.04 6.80
C ALA A 176 21.18 9.49 7.22
N SER A 177 20.25 9.68 8.16
CA SER A 177 19.66 11.00 8.44
C SER A 177 20.69 12.02 8.93
N SER A 178 21.71 11.56 9.66
CA SER A 178 22.83 12.41 10.08
C SER A 178 23.67 12.87 8.89
N ILE A 179 23.99 11.97 7.96
CA ILE A 179 24.76 12.29 6.75
C ILE A 179 23.95 13.18 5.81
N ASP A 180 22.65 12.90 5.65
CA ASP A 180 21.72 13.73 4.85
C ASP A 180 21.63 15.15 5.42
N GLY A 181 21.64 15.30 6.75
CA GLY A 181 21.73 16.59 7.42
C GLY A 181 23.03 17.35 7.11
N GLU A 182 24.18 16.67 7.09
CA GLU A 182 25.45 17.30 6.71
C GLU A 182 25.48 17.71 5.22
N ILE A 183 24.89 16.91 4.33
CA ILE A 183 24.75 17.28 2.91
C ILE A 183 23.88 18.53 2.76
N ILE A 184 22.72 18.59 3.45
CA ILE A 184 21.83 19.76 3.44
C ILE A 184 22.53 21.02 3.93
N ARG A 185 23.35 20.91 4.98
CA ARG A 185 24.16 22.02 5.50
C ARG A 185 25.21 22.47 4.50
N ALA A 186 25.96 21.55 3.90
CA ALA A 186 26.96 21.86 2.89
C ALA A 186 26.34 22.56 1.67
N ILE A 187 25.14 22.13 1.22
CA ILE A 187 24.39 22.83 0.17
C ILE A 187 24.02 24.26 0.59
N GLY A 188 23.55 24.45 1.84
CA GLY A 188 23.27 25.79 2.36
C GLY A 188 24.51 26.68 2.43
N ASN A 189 25.66 26.12 2.78
CA ASN A 189 26.93 26.83 2.77
C ASN A 189 27.35 27.21 1.34
N ILE A 190 27.15 26.35 0.34
CA ILE A 190 27.38 26.68 -1.07
C ILE A 190 26.52 27.87 -1.49
N GLU A 191 25.22 27.86 -1.18
CA GLU A 191 24.30 28.96 -1.49
C GLU A 191 24.77 30.30 -0.86
N ASN A 192 25.27 30.26 0.38
CA ASN A 192 25.84 31.43 1.06
C ASN A 192 27.16 31.89 0.41
N PHE A 193 28.07 30.98 0.13
CA PHE A 193 29.38 31.31 -0.47
C PHE A 193 29.25 31.84 -1.90
N ILE A 194 28.21 31.44 -2.65
CA ILE A 194 27.89 32.05 -3.95
C ILE A 194 27.56 33.54 -3.77
N SER A 195 26.77 33.88 -2.74
CA SER A 195 26.40 35.27 -2.43
C SER A 195 27.61 36.09 -1.98
N GLU A 196 28.55 35.47 -1.26
CA GLU A 196 29.80 36.09 -0.78
C GLU A 196 30.93 36.10 -1.82
N GLN A 197 30.71 35.52 -3.01
CA GLN A 197 31.74 35.29 -4.04
C GLN A 197 32.97 34.51 -3.53
N ASN A 198 32.78 33.66 -2.51
CA ASN A 198 33.84 32.87 -1.89
C ASN A 198 34.04 31.53 -2.62
N MET A 199 34.79 31.58 -3.71
CA MET A 199 35.03 30.41 -4.58
C MET A 199 35.76 29.25 -3.87
N SER A 200 36.67 29.54 -2.94
CA SER A 200 37.37 28.51 -2.15
C SER A 200 36.43 27.82 -1.16
N GLY A 201 35.47 28.54 -0.60
CA GLY A 201 34.42 27.97 0.25
C GLY A 201 33.53 26.99 -0.51
N ILE A 202 33.10 27.35 -1.73
CA ILE A 202 32.30 26.48 -2.60
C ILE A 202 33.04 25.18 -2.91
N GLU A 203 34.32 25.26 -3.27
CA GLU A 203 35.12 24.08 -3.61
C GLU A 203 35.27 23.10 -2.45
N ASN A 204 35.49 23.61 -1.24
CA ASN A 204 35.56 22.78 -0.04
C ASN A 204 34.24 22.07 0.23
N GLU A 205 33.11 22.76 0.10
CA GLU A 205 31.80 22.15 0.36
C GLU A 205 31.39 21.15 -0.72
N VAL A 206 31.74 21.38 -1.98
CA VAL A 206 31.57 20.38 -3.05
C VAL A 206 32.37 19.11 -2.76
N ALA A 207 33.60 19.24 -2.25
CA ALA A 207 34.40 18.08 -1.83
C ALA A 207 33.75 17.34 -0.64
N ASN A 208 33.24 18.08 0.34
CA ASN A 208 32.51 17.52 1.49
C ASN A 208 31.27 16.74 1.04
N ILE A 209 30.44 17.31 0.16
CA ILE A 209 29.24 16.64 -0.38
C ILE A 209 29.62 15.30 -1.03
N ASN A 210 30.65 15.28 -1.87
CA ASN A 210 31.11 14.05 -2.52
C ASN A 210 31.58 12.99 -1.50
N GLN A 211 32.24 13.41 -0.42
CA GLN A 211 32.64 12.52 0.66
C GLN A 211 31.43 11.98 1.43
N TYR A 212 30.46 12.83 1.76
CA TYR A 212 29.23 12.42 2.45
C TYR A 212 28.40 11.44 1.61
N ILE A 213 28.26 11.66 0.31
CA ILE A 213 27.56 10.75 -0.59
C ILE A 213 28.26 9.39 -0.66
N ARG A 214 29.60 9.36 -0.69
CA ARG A 214 30.36 8.10 -0.65
C ARG A 214 30.11 7.34 0.65
N LYS A 215 30.15 8.02 1.81
CA LYS A 215 29.82 7.41 3.11
C LYS A 215 28.38 6.90 3.14
N ARG A 216 27.44 7.70 2.63
CA ARG A 216 26.02 7.35 2.53
C ARG A 216 25.78 6.10 1.68
N ASN A 217 26.49 5.96 0.56
CA ASN A 217 26.38 4.82 -0.34
C ASN A 217 27.03 3.53 0.19
N GLN A 218 27.81 3.61 1.29
CA GLN A 218 28.44 2.47 1.96
C GLN A 218 27.62 1.93 3.14
N LEU A 219 26.66 2.71 3.64
CA LEU A 219 25.63 2.23 4.57
C LEU A 219 24.67 1.31 3.81
#